data_AF-A0A3C1QZ46-F1
#
_entry.id   AF-A0A3C1QZ46-F1
#
_cell.length_a   1.000
_cell.length_b   1.000
_cell.length_c   1.000
_cell.angle_alpha   90.00
_cell.angle_beta   90.00
_cell.angle_gamma   90.00
#
_symmetry.space_group_name_H-M   'P 1'
#
loop_
_entity.id
_entity.type
_entity.pdbx_description
1 polymer ?
#
loop_
_entity_poly.entity_id
_entity_poly.type
_entity_poly.pdbx_seq_one_letter_code
_entity_poly.pdbx_strand_id
1 'polypeptide(L)' 'MPSTATLAMRVDAMHQAGMIVTVTSLAQHFGIGEPAVKRILQRAELLRMLRYDQERGWIPDRT' A
#
# COMPACT_ATOMS: atom_id res chain seq x y z
N MET A 1 14.63 -0.82 -3.73
CA MET A 1 13.23 -1.18 -3.38
C MET A 1 12.62 0.00 -2.63
N PRO A 2 11.32 0.30 -2.80
CA PRO A 2 10.64 1.35 -2.04
C PRO A 2 10.59 1.04 -0.54
N SER A 3 10.58 2.07 0.30
CA SER A 3 10.44 1.94 1.75
C SER A 3 8.97 1.77 2.17
N THR A 4 8.71 1.35 3.41
CA THR A 4 7.34 1.33 3.98
C THR A 4 6.71 2.72 3.99
N ALA A 5 7.47 3.77 4.29
CA ALA A 5 6.98 5.15 4.25
C ALA A 5 6.64 5.61 2.83
N THR A 6 7.51 5.34 1.85
CA THR A 6 7.26 5.64 0.42
C THR A 6 6.01 4.92 -0.08
N LEU A 7 5.84 3.65 0.31
CA LEU A 7 4.66 2.88 -0.06
C LEU A 7 3.39 3.41 0.64
N ALA A 8 3.44 3.77 1.92
CA ALA A 8 2.31 4.34 2.64
C ALA A 8 1.85 5.69 2.07
N MET A 9 2.79 6.59 1.75
CA MET A 9 2.50 7.86 1.04
C MET A 9 1.82 7.62 -0.31
N ARG A 10 2.23 6.57 -1.04
CA ARG A 10 1.62 6.25 -2.34
C ARG A 10 0.22 5.67 -2.19
N VAL A 11 -0.01 4.82 -1.19
CA VAL A 11 -1.33 4.28 -0.86
C VAL A 11 -2.30 5.41 -0.48
N ASP A 12 -1.87 6.37 0.35
CA ASP A 12 -2.66 7.56 0.69
C ASP A 12 -3.03 8.38 -0.55
N ALA A 13 -2.05 8.70 -1.42
CA ALA A 13 -2.32 9.43 -2.66
C ALA A 13 -3.26 8.69 -3.63
N MET A 14 -3.17 7.36 -3.71
CA MET A 14 -4.07 6.56 -4.56
C MET A 14 -5.48 6.46 -3.99
N HIS A 15 -5.61 6.30 -2.67
CA HIS A 15 -6.90 6.30 -1.97
C HIS A 15 -7.60 7.66 -2.04
N GLN A 16 -6.87 8.77 -1.90
CA GLN A 16 -7.40 10.13 -2.07
C GLN A 16 -7.89 10.39 -3.51
N ALA A 17 -7.30 9.74 -4.50
CA ALA A 17 -7.77 9.76 -5.90
C ALA A 17 -8.96 8.82 -6.16
N GLY A 18 -9.54 8.18 -5.13
CA GLY A 18 -10.67 7.26 -5.25
C GLY A 18 -10.32 5.89 -5.86
N MET A 19 -9.04 5.55 -5.98
CA MET A 19 -8.61 4.26 -6.53
C MET A 19 -8.60 3.17 -5.45
N ILE A 20 -9.08 1.97 -5.80
CA ILE A 20 -8.91 0.76 -4.98
C ILE A 20 -7.45 0.34 -5.04
N VAL A 21 -6.76 0.33 -3.89
CA VAL A 21 -5.32 0.13 -3.86
C VAL A 21 -4.98 -1.35 -3.68
N THR A 22 -4.65 -2.02 -4.77
CA THR A 22 -4.31 -3.45 -4.80
C THR A 22 -2.80 -3.69 -4.83
N VAL A 23 -2.36 -4.88 -4.42
CA VAL A 23 -0.96 -5.31 -4.55
C VAL A 23 -0.45 -5.15 -5.99
N THR A 24 -1.26 -5.54 -6.98
CA THR A 24 -0.94 -5.44 -8.41
C THR A 24 -0.78 -3.99 -8.85
N SER A 25 -1.66 -3.08 -8.42
CA SER A 25 -1.54 -1.65 -8.75
C SER A 25 -0.27 -1.01 -8.17
N LEU A 26 0.14 -1.41 -6.96
CA LEU A 26 1.38 -0.98 -6.34
C LEU A 26 2.60 -1.60 -7.02
N ALA A 27 2.53 -2.88 -7.41
CA ALA A 27 3.59 -3.58 -8.15
C ALA A 27 3.88 -2.92 -9.51
N GLN A 28 2.83 -2.62 -10.28
CA GLN A 28 2.90 -1.87 -11.52
C GLN A 28 3.48 -0.47 -11.31
N HIS A 29 2.99 0.27 -10.31
CA HIS A 29 3.48 1.63 -10.05
C HIS A 29 4.96 1.69 -9.65
N PHE A 30 5.41 0.77 -8.80
CA PHE A 30 6.80 0.75 -8.31
C PHE A 30 7.77 -0.02 -9.22
N GLY A 31 7.29 -0.68 -10.29
CA GLY A 31 8.11 -1.50 -11.18
C GLY A 31 8.75 -2.70 -10.47
N ILE A 32 8.08 -3.29 -9.47
CA ILE A 32 8.59 -4.42 -8.69
C ILE A 32 7.58 -5.57 -8.62
N GLY A 33 8.07 -6.80 -8.49
CA GLY A 33 7.19 -7.97 -8.38
C GLY A 33 6.33 -7.95 -7.11
N GLU A 34 5.08 -8.45 -7.23
CA GLU A 34 4.13 -8.54 -6.12
C GLU A 34 4.67 -9.16 -4.82
N PRO A 35 5.55 -10.19 -4.82
CA PRO A 35 6.11 -10.72 -3.58
C PRO A 35 6.93 -9.69 -2.79
N ALA A 36 7.55 -8.72 -3.45
CA ALA A 36 8.25 -7.63 -2.77
C ALA A 36 7.25 -6.61 -2.19
N VAL A 37 6.19 -6.28 -2.93
CA VAL A 37 5.10 -5.40 -2.45
C VAL A 37 4.41 -5.99 -1.22
N LYS A 38 4.04 -7.29 -1.25
CA LYS A 38 3.39 -7.99 -0.12
C LYS A 38 4.23 -7.91 1.16
N ARG A 39 5.55 -8.10 1.08
CA ARG A 39 6.45 -7.95 2.24
C ARG A 39 6.49 -6.53 2.81
N ILE A 40 6.45 -5.51 1.95
CA ILE A 40 6.46 -4.10 2.39
C ILE A 40 5.10 -3.73 3.01
N LEU A 41 4.00 -4.22 2.44
CA LEU A 41 2.64 -4.05 2.98
C LEU A 41 2.49 -4.69 4.36
N GLN A 42 2.88 -5.95 4.52
CA GLN A 42 2.90 -6.63 5.82
C GLN A 42 3.71 -5.86 6.88
N ARG A 43 4.86 -5.28 6.48
CA ARG A 43 5.66 -4.45 7.39
C ARG A 43 5.00 -3.11 7.70
N ALA A 44 4.30 -2.49 6.74
CA ALA A 44 3.55 -1.25 6.96
C ALA A 44 2.32 -1.46 7.86
N GLU A 45 1.68 -2.64 7.77
CA GLU A 45 0.59 -3.08 8.63
C GLU A 45 1.05 -3.32 10.07
N LEU A 46 2.16 -4.05 10.27
CA LEU A 46 2.77 -4.21 11.60
C LEU A 46 3.20 -2.88 12.25
N LEU A 47 3.53 -1.87 11.43
CA LEU A 47 3.89 -0.52 11.88
C LEU A 47 2.67 0.41 12.06
N ARG A 48 1.43 -0.07 11.86
CA ARG A 48 0.20 0.75 11.87
C ARG A 48 0.28 1.98 10.97
N MET A 49 0.89 1.81 9.79
CA MET A 49 0.91 2.83 8.74
C MET A 49 -0.21 2.62 7.74
N LEU A 50 -0.57 1.36 7.50
CA LEU A 50 -1.57 0.91 6.54
C LEU A 50 -2.41 -0.21 7.14
N ARG A 51 -3.62 -0.39 6.63
CA ARG A 51 -4.46 -1.56 6.88
C ARG A 51 -5.19 -1.99 5.61
N TYR A 52 -5.64 -3.24 5.57
CA TYR A 52 -6.46 -3.75 4.48
C TYR A 52 -7.95 -3.56 4.77
N ASP A 53 -8.67 -3.02 3.78
CA ASP A 53 -10.12 -2.84 3.74
C ASP A 53 -10.69 -3.65 2.57
N GLN A 54 -11.82 -4.33 2.77
CA GLN A 54 -12.38 -5.24 1.76
C GLN A 54 -12.96 -4.52 0.53
N GLU A 55 -13.45 -3.28 0.68
CA GLU A 55 -14.04 -2.50 -0.41
C GLU A 55 -13.01 -1.60 -1.09
N ARG A 56 -12.03 -1.11 -0.34
CA ARG A 56 -11.07 -0.07 -0.78
C ARG A 56 -9.65 -0.59 -1.02
N GLY A 57 -9.36 -1.84 -0.63
CA GLY A 57 -8.02 -2.40 -0.66
C GLY A 57 -7.15 -1.83 0.45
N TRP A 58 -5.88 -1.54 0.17
CA TRP A 58 -4.98 -0.95 1.15
C TRP A 58 -5.31 0.52 1.39
N ILE A 59 -5.44 0.91 2.66
CA ILE A 59 -5.74 2.29 3.07
C ILE A 59 -4.79 2.74 4.19
N PRO A 60 -4.56 4.06 4.35
CA PRO A 60 -3.80 4.59 5.49
C PRO A 60 -4.46 4.26 6.82
N ASP A 61 -3.67 3.80 7.78
CA ASP A 61 -4.18 3.60 9.14
C ASP A 61 -4.13 4.94 9.89
N ARG A 62 -5.29 5.60 9.96
CA ARG A 62 -5.50 6.89 10.64
C ARG A 62 -6.24 6.64 11.97
N THR A 63 -5.58 5.93 12.88
CA THR A 63 -6.00 5.77 14.29
C THR A 63 -5.47 6.88 15.18
#